data_AF-A0A7C4TMS8-F1
#
_entry.id   AF-A0A7C4TMS8-F1
#
_cell.length_a   1.000
_cell.length_b   1.000
_cell.length_c   1.000
_cell.angle_alpha   90.00
_cell.angle_beta   90.00
_cell.angle_gamma   90.00
#
_symmetry.space_group_name_H-M   'P 1'
#
loop_
_entity.id
_entity.type
_entity.pdbx_description
1 polymer ?
#
loop_
_entity_poly.entity_id
_entity_poly.type
_entity_poly.pdbx_seq_one_letter_code
_entity_poly.pdbx_strand_id
1 'polypeptide(L)'
;MSDFWVSSGHHLLDRNEEGYLVLTDEFLKAYLARPELIPPPEACDAERRLYRRLSKTPRDRVGDDDILAIRDSDAQENWRALIGFRDHLLAHPTLESAYLSLMRKGTGNTPPLFIQQLVHVIMRNVLDDVDDPFALRAGELFYRPQRLTQHEGRVLLADEELVDGAESGMHASPLIAMLGEAAARNLDVLVEDNAAGYFARSDAFDMVLDFRHGGPGRTAFAGVMERWLRHMLGLGSQITPLERIEDDNWTWFIGLDAEATRIGNALWEGEGPAVPGIDRVVALFRLDLEAMAQARAPIYLIMAMTPQRIVRMKPQNLLVGLPDDVMAPAAGAS
;
A
#
# COMPACT_ATOMS: atom_id res chain seq x y z
N MET A 1 14.85 18.22 5.78
CA MET A 1 13.83 17.60 4.92
C MET A 1 12.48 18.17 5.27
N SER A 2 11.67 18.44 4.26
CA SER A 2 10.26 18.74 4.45
C SER A 2 9.54 17.45 4.85
N ASP A 3 8.71 17.50 5.88
CA ASP A 3 7.92 16.33 6.26
C ASP A 3 6.88 16.01 5.18
N PHE A 4 6.47 14.75 5.07
CA PHE A 4 5.49 14.29 4.10
C PHE A 4 4.69 13.10 4.65
N TRP A 5 3.48 12.93 4.12
CA TRP A 5 2.52 11.91 4.57
C TRP A 5 2.36 11.90 6.09
N VAL A 6 2.10 13.07 6.67
CA VAL A 6 1.90 13.22 8.12
C VAL A 6 0.76 12.31 8.60
N SER A 7 -0.26 12.13 7.75
CA SER A 7 -1.40 11.23 7.95
C SER A 7 -1.03 9.75 8.06
N SER A 8 0.18 9.34 7.68
CA SER A 8 0.69 7.97 7.91
C SER A 8 0.84 7.63 9.40
N GLY A 9 0.93 8.64 10.27
CA GLY A 9 1.22 8.45 11.69
C GLY A 9 2.66 8.06 11.98
N HIS A 10 3.58 8.21 11.01
CA HIS A 10 5.01 7.90 11.17
C HIS A 10 5.63 8.64 12.37
N HIS A 11 5.27 9.91 12.55
CA HIS A 11 5.72 10.76 13.67
C HIS A 11 5.27 10.27 15.07
N LEU A 12 4.35 9.31 15.14
CA LEU A 12 3.91 8.70 16.40
C LEU A 12 4.76 7.49 16.77
N LEU A 13 5.67 7.03 15.92
CA LEU A 13 6.45 5.81 16.11
C LEU A 13 7.92 6.11 16.42
N ASP A 14 8.58 5.15 17.06
CA ASP A 14 10.03 5.14 17.24
C ASP A 14 10.69 4.25 16.17
N ARG A 15 12.02 4.30 16.08
CA ARG A 15 12.82 3.37 15.28
C ARG A 15 13.80 2.59 16.13
N ASN A 16 14.00 1.32 15.79
CA ASN A 16 15.10 0.53 16.36
C ASN A 16 16.45 0.87 15.70
N GLU A 17 17.52 0.22 16.14
CA GLU A 17 18.89 0.43 15.61
C GLU A 17 19.03 0.08 14.11
N GLU A 18 18.17 -0.81 13.61
CA GLU A 18 18.13 -1.22 12.20
C GLU A 18 17.25 -0.31 11.33
N GLY A 19 16.61 0.71 11.93
CA GLY A 19 15.76 1.67 11.23
C GLY A 19 14.30 1.24 11.06
N TYR A 20 13.89 0.09 11.63
CA TYR A 20 12.52 -0.41 11.58
C TYR A 20 11.60 0.26 12.61
N LEU A 21 10.31 0.34 12.30
CA LEU A 21 9.32 1.03 13.12
C LEU A 21 8.96 0.22 14.37
N VAL A 22 9.10 0.84 15.54
CA VAL A 22 8.75 0.28 16.85
C VAL A 22 7.43 0.87 17.32
N LEU A 23 6.53 -0.02 17.75
CA LEU A 23 5.21 0.36 18.23
C LEU A 23 5.29 1.19 19.52
N THR A 24 4.58 2.33 19.53
CA THR A 24 4.44 3.23 20.68
C THR A 24 3.00 3.26 21.19
N ASP A 25 2.82 3.86 22.36
CA ASP A 25 1.47 4.09 22.92
C ASP A 25 0.69 5.13 22.12
N GLU A 26 1.36 6.15 21.58
CA GLU A 26 0.71 7.21 20.80
C GLU A 26 0.17 6.69 19.47
N PHE A 27 0.90 5.78 18.79
CA PHE A 27 0.40 5.13 17.58
C PHE A 27 -0.85 4.28 17.86
N LEU A 28 -0.89 3.55 18.98
CA LEU A 28 -2.09 2.78 19.37
C LEU A 28 -3.28 3.69 19.70
N LYS A 29 -3.05 4.83 20.36
CA LYS A 29 -4.11 5.82 20.65
C LYS A 29 -4.70 6.43 19.38
N ALA A 30 -3.92 6.56 18.30
CA ALA A 30 -4.46 7.04 17.02
C ALA A 30 -5.57 6.14 16.46
N TYR A 31 -5.51 4.82 16.69
CA TYR A 31 -6.62 3.92 16.33
C TYR A 31 -7.85 4.14 17.22
N LEU A 32 -7.66 4.38 18.52
CA LEU A 32 -8.75 4.70 19.45
C LEU A 32 -9.43 6.05 19.15
N ALA A 33 -8.76 6.94 18.43
CA ALA A 33 -9.32 8.22 18.00
C ALA A 33 -10.22 8.11 16.76
N ARG A 34 -10.37 6.91 16.17
CA ARG A 34 -11.24 6.71 15.01
C ARG A 34 -12.72 6.74 15.39
N PRO A 35 -13.61 7.34 14.58
CA PRO A 35 -15.04 7.46 14.89
C PRO A 35 -15.71 6.11 15.21
N GLU A 36 -15.28 5.03 14.59
CA GLU A 36 -15.81 3.68 14.77
C GLU A 36 -15.53 3.10 16.16
N LEU A 37 -14.59 3.68 16.91
CA LEU A 37 -14.16 3.24 18.25
C LEU A 37 -14.43 4.27 19.35
N ILE A 38 -14.75 5.51 18.99
CA ILE A 38 -15.16 6.53 19.96
C ILE A 38 -16.58 6.15 20.44
N PRO A 39 -16.78 5.83 21.74
CA PRO A 39 -18.09 5.40 22.20
C PRO A 39 -19.12 6.52 22.04
N PRO A 40 -20.24 6.27 21.36
CA PRO A 40 -21.27 7.29 21.13
C PRO A 40 -21.97 7.69 22.45
N PRO A 41 -22.78 8.76 22.49
CA PRO A 41 -23.48 9.22 23.70
C PRO A 41 -24.41 8.19 24.37
N GLU A 42 -24.84 7.17 23.64
CA GLU A 42 -25.69 6.06 24.08
C GLU A 42 -24.92 4.77 24.45
N ALA A 43 -23.60 4.77 24.23
CA ALA A 43 -22.71 3.66 24.59
C ALA A 43 -22.89 3.23 26.05
N CYS A 44 -22.86 1.91 26.26
CA CYS A 44 -23.00 1.32 27.58
C CYS A 44 -21.77 1.59 28.46
N ASP A 45 -21.91 1.46 29.78
CA ASP A 45 -20.80 1.74 30.69
C ASP A 45 -19.60 0.82 30.50
N ALA A 46 -19.81 -0.42 30.03
CA ALA A 46 -18.72 -1.36 29.76
C ALA A 46 -17.80 -0.84 28.66
N GLU A 47 -18.36 -0.41 27.53
CA GLU A 47 -17.63 0.18 26.42
C GLU A 47 -16.91 1.47 26.83
N ARG A 48 -17.59 2.39 27.54
CA ARG A 48 -16.97 3.62 28.04
C ARG A 48 -15.82 3.36 29.03
N ARG A 49 -15.91 2.29 29.82
CA ARG A 49 -14.83 1.87 30.73
C ARG A 49 -13.66 1.31 29.93
N LEU A 50 -13.92 0.44 28.97
CA LEU A 50 -12.88 -0.14 28.10
C LEU A 50 -12.13 0.95 27.33
N TYR A 51 -12.86 1.88 26.71
CA TYR A 51 -12.28 3.02 26.01
C TYR A 51 -11.36 3.84 26.92
N ARG A 52 -11.88 4.30 28.07
CA ARG A 52 -11.07 5.11 29.02
C ARG A 52 -9.84 4.37 29.57
N ARG A 53 -9.92 3.05 29.76
CA ARG A 53 -8.78 2.22 30.16
C ARG A 53 -7.69 2.28 29.10
N LEU A 54 -8.04 1.99 27.84
CA LEU A 54 -7.09 1.92 26.75
C LEU A 54 -6.59 3.28 26.27
N SER A 55 -7.36 4.37 26.44
CA SER A 55 -6.86 5.72 26.20
C SER A 55 -5.70 6.10 27.13
N LYS A 56 -5.64 5.50 28.33
CA LYS A 56 -4.56 5.72 29.31
C LYS A 56 -3.43 4.72 29.15
N THR A 57 -3.78 3.45 29.01
CA THR A 57 -2.83 2.34 28.96
C THR A 57 -3.17 1.47 27.74
N PRO A 58 -2.75 1.86 26.53
CA PRO A 58 -3.23 1.22 25.29
C PRO A 58 -2.80 -0.24 25.15
N ARG A 59 -1.73 -0.64 25.85
CA ARG A 59 -1.20 -2.01 25.87
C ARG A 59 -1.89 -2.93 26.90
N ASP A 60 -2.83 -2.42 27.70
CA ASP A 60 -3.52 -3.25 28.69
C ASP A 60 -4.25 -4.42 28.03
N ARG A 61 -4.12 -5.60 28.64
CA ARG A 61 -4.79 -6.81 28.18
C ARG A 61 -6.31 -6.60 28.21
N VAL A 62 -6.97 -7.07 27.16
CA VAL A 62 -8.43 -7.09 27.05
C VAL A 62 -8.85 -8.54 26.88
N GLY A 63 -9.70 -9.04 27.77
CA GLY A 63 -10.25 -10.38 27.67
C GLY A 63 -11.54 -10.42 26.85
N ASP A 64 -11.95 -11.60 26.41
CA ASP A 64 -13.23 -11.77 25.69
C ASP A 64 -14.43 -11.31 26.55
N ASP A 65 -14.37 -11.50 27.86
CA ASP A 65 -15.40 -11.03 28.80
C ASP A 65 -15.53 -9.50 28.84
N ASP A 66 -14.43 -8.75 28.66
CA ASP A 66 -14.48 -7.29 28.58
C ASP A 66 -15.31 -6.85 27.35
N ILE A 67 -15.16 -7.57 26.23
CA ILE A 67 -15.86 -7.28 24.98
C ILE A 67 -17.30 -7.77 25.06
N LEU A 68 -17.56 -8.98 25.56
CA LEU A 68 -18.92 -9.52 25.71
C LEU A 68 -19.80 -8.69 26.65
N ALA A 69 -19.20 -7.93 27.58
CA ALA A 69 -19.91 -6.99 28.43
C ALA A 69 -20.45 -5.76 27.68
N ILE A 70 -20.01 -5.50 26.45
CA ILE A 70 -20.52 -4.41 25.60
C ILE A 70 -21.90 -4.80 25.06
N ARG A 71 -22.89 -3.94 25.24
CA ARG A 71 -24.28 -4.26 24.86
C ARG A 71 -24.52 -4.29 23.35
N ASP A 72 -23.83 -3.42 22.62
CA ASP A 72 -23.98 -3.28 21.18
C ASP A 72 -23.10 -4.30 20.45
N SER A 73 -23.70 -5.14 19.60
CA SER A 73 -23.00 -6.17 18.83
C SER A 73 -22.02 -5.56 17.83
N ASP A 74 -22.35 -4.43 17.23
CA ASP A 74 -21.53 -3.82 16.18
C ASP A 74 -20.27 -3.21 16.83
N ALA A 75 -20.43 -2.59 18.01
CA ALA A 75 -19.32 -2.16 18.84
C ALA A 75 -18.44 -3.35 19.26
N GLN A 76 -19.01 -4.50 19.62
CA GLN A 76 -18.21 -5.69 19.94
C GLN A 76 -17.34 -6.13 18.76
N GLU A 77 -17.86 -6.10 17.53
CA GLU A 77 -17.09 -6.45 16.33
C GLU A 77 -15.92 -5.49 16.11
N ASN A 78 -16.15 -4.17 16.23
CA ASN A 78 -15.11 -3.15 16.13
C ASN A 78 -14.01 -3.35 17.20
N TRP A 79 -14.41 -3.61 18.44
CA TRP A 79 -13.47 -3.89 19.53
C TRP A 79 -12.68 -5.17 19.30
N ARG A 80 -13.31 -6.27 18.83
CA ARG A 80 -12.58 -7.51 18.49
C ARG A 80 -11.55 -7.26 17.40
N ALA A 81 -11.92 -6.52 16.35
CA ALA A 81 -11.02 -6.23 15.25
C ALA A 81 -9.81 -5.40 15.72
N LEU A 82 -10.04 -4.34 16.51
CA LEU A 82 -8.98 -3.52 17.08
C LEU A 82 -8.06 -4.32 18.01
N ILE A 83 -8.64 -5.05 18.96
CA ILE A 83 -7.85 -5.79 19.97
C ILE A 83 -7.03 -6.89 19.31
N GLY A 84 -7.62 -7.65 18.38
CA GLY A 84 -6.87 -8.66 17.62
C GLY A 84 -5.71 -8.06 16.83
N PHE A 85 -5.92 -6.92 16.18
CA PHE A 85 -4.86 -6.22 15.45
C PHE A 85 -3.78 -5.66 16.38
N ARG A 86 -4.16 -4.99 17.47
CA ARG A 86 -3.23 -4.46 18.48
C ARG A 86 -2.38 -5.57 19.07
N ASP A 87 -2.99 -6.67 19.48
CA ASP A 87 -2.28 -7.79 20.10
C ASP A 87 -1.31 -8.44 19.11
N HIS A 88 -1.68 -8.49 17.82
CA HIS A 88 -0.77 -8.86 16.74
C HIS A 88 0.42 -7.90 16.65
N LEU A 89 0.22 -6.58 16.66
CA LEU A 89 1.33 -5.62 16.65
C LEU A 89 2.24 -5.78 17.88
N LEU A 90 1.68 -6.00 19.06
CA LEU A 90 2.43 -6.21 20.31
C LEU A 90 3.23 -7.51 20.33
N ALA A 91 2.82 -8.52 19.56
CA ALA A 91 3.52 -9.79 19.45
C ALA A 91 4.78 -9.73 18.58
N HIS A 92 5.03 -8.60 17.93
CA HIS A 92 6.13 -8.40 16.99
C HIS A 92 7.03 -7.23 17.43
N PRO A 93 8.36 -7.34 17.25
CA PRO A 93 9.28 -6.28 17.67
C PRO A 93 9.15 -5.01 16.82
N THR A 94 8.64 -5.12 15.59
CA THR A 94 8.53 -4.02 14.64
C THR A 94 7.24 -4.12 13.82
N LEU A 95 6.77 -2.99 13.27
CA LEU A 95 5.61 -3.00 12.37
C LEU A 95 5.88 -3.77 11.07
N GLU A 96 7.11 -3.70 10.55
CA GLU A 96 7.54 -4.45 9.38
C GLU A 96 7.44 -5.96 9.59
N SER A 97 7.92 -6.46 10.74
CA SER A 97 7.83 -7.89 11.08
C SER A 97 6.38 -8.33 11.35
N ALA A 98 5.56 -7.45 11.94
CA ALA A 98 4.12 -7.68 12.09
C ALA A 98 3.42 -7.79 10.72
N TYR A 99 3.72 -6.89 9.80
CA TYR A 99 3.17 -6.90 8.44
C TYR A 99 3.61 -8.15 7.66
N LEU A 100 4.90 -8.50 7.67
CA LEU A 100 5.41 -9.73 7.05
C LEU A 100 4.73 -10.99 7.59
N SER A 101 4.49 -11.04 8.89
CA SER A 101 3.79 -12.14 9.55
C SER A 101 2.36 -12.31 9.01
N LEU A 102 1.61 -11.21 8.86
CA LEU A 102 0.27 -11.22 8.25
C LEU A 102 0.31 -11.71 6.80
N MET A 103 1.28 -11.25 6.02
CA MET A 103 1.34 -11.61 4.60
C MET A 103 1.74 -13.06 4.37
N ARG A 104 2.57 -13.64 5.25
CA ARG A 104 3.02 -15.03 5.15
C ARG A 104 2.05 -16.04 5.76
N LYS A 105 1.42 -15.70 6.89
CA LYS A 105 0.53 -16.61 7.64
C LYS A 105 -0.95 -16.43 7.32
N GLY A 106 -1.28 -15.38 6.56
CA GLY A 106 -2.64 -14.95 6.32
C GLY A 106 -3.08 -13.85 7.27
N THR A 107 -4.00 -13.01 6.80
CA THR A 107 -4.46 -11.81 7.49
C THR A 107 -5.48 -12.09 8.60
N GLY A 108 -6.04 -13.31 8.63
CA GLY A 108 -7.12 -13.70 9.54
C GLY A 108 -8.28 -12.69 9.48
N ASN A 109 -8.71 -12.23 10.65
CA ASN A 109 -9.78 -11.23 10.78
C ASN A 109 -9.27 -9.78 10.75
N THR A 110 -8.00 -9.54 10.39
CA THR A 110 -7.45 -8.18 10.35
C THR A 110 -8.13 -7.39 9.22
N PRO A 111 -8.79 -6.25 9.53
CA PRO A 111 -9.42 -5.43 8.51
C PRO A 111 -8.43 -4.94 7.45
N PRO A 112 -8.80 -4.93 6.15
CA PRO A 112 -7.93 -4.44 5.07
C PRO A 112 -7.40 -3.01 5.30
N LEU A 113 -8.21 -2.14 5.91
CA LEU A 113 -7.84 -0.77 6.25
C LEU A 113 -6.65 -0.69 7.21
N PHE A 114 -6.50 -1.65 8.14
CA PHE A 114 -5.36 -1.69 9.05
C PHE A 114 -4.09 -2.14 8.32
N ILE A 115 -4.22 -3.07 7.38
CA ILE A 115 -3.11 -3.52 6.52
C ILE A 115 -2.65 -2.36 5.64
N GLN A 116 -3.58 -1.61 5.03
CA GLN A 116 -3.29 -0.43 4.24
C GLN A 116 -2.56 0.64 5.07
N GLN A 117 -2.98 0.88 6.31
CA GLN A 117 -2.27 1.80 7.21
C GLN A 117 -0.84 1.34 7.52
N LEU A 118 -0.62 0.03 7.73
CA LEU A 118 0.73 -0.51 7.93
C LEU A 118 1.60 -0.26 6.69
N VAL A 119 1.08 -0.51 5.50
CA VAL A 119 1.82 -0.22 4.26
C VAL A 119 2.14 1.27 4.16
N HIS A 120 1.18 2.16 4.44
CA HIS A 120 1.38 3.61 4.37
C HIS A 120 2.52 4.05 5.31
N VAL A 121 2.48 3.64 6.58
CA VAL A 121 3.50 4.06 7.56
C VAL A 121 4.87 3.43 7.31
N ILE A 122 4.91 2.17 6.86
CA ILE A 122 6.16 1.51 6.47
C ILE A 122 6.73 2.17 5.19
N MET A 123 5.90 2.50 4.21
CA MET A 123 6.37 3.16 2.98
C MET A 123 6.91 4.57 3.27
N ARG A 124 6.27 5.33 4.16
CA ARG A 124 6.84 6.57 4.70
C ARG A 124 8.23 6.29 5.28
N ASN A 125 8.38 5.23 6.08
CA ASN A 125 9.68 4.86 6.66
C ASN A 125 10.74 4.53 5.61
N VAL A 126 10.37 3.75 4.58
CA VAL A 126 11.22 3.33 3.45
C VAL A 126 11.74 4.53 2.64
N LEU A 127 10.95 5.60 2.56
CA LEU A 127 11.26 6.80 1.78
C LEU A 127 11.70 7.98 2.64
N ASP A 128 12.01 7.77 3.93
CA ASP A 128 12.36 8.86 4.83
C ASP A 128 13.56 9.66 4.34
N ASP A 129 14.57 9.04 3.72
CA ASP A 129 15.76 9.72 3.19
C ASP A 129 15.62 10.18 1.73
N VAL A 130 14.40 10.16 1.17
CA VAL A 130 14.14 10.44 -0.24
C VAL A 130 13.56 11.83 -0.42
N ASP A 131 14.33 12.70 -1.05
CA ASP A 131 13.92 14.07 -1.40
C ASP A 131 13.29 14.19 -2.81
N ASP A 132 13.18 13.10 -3.58
CA ASP A 132 12.61 13.10 -4.93
C ASP A 132 11.07 13.00 -4.91
N PRO A 133 10.34 14.06 -5.31
CA PRO A 133 8.87 14.06 -5.34
C PRO A 133 8.26 12.98 -6.24
N PHE A 134 8.95 12.57 -7.31
CA PHE A 134 8.45 11.49 -8.17
C PHE A 134 8.48 10.15 -7.45
N ALA A 135 9.53 9.87 -6.67
CA ALA A 135 9.62 8.68 -5.83
C ALA A 135 8.56 8.69 -4.73
N LEU A 136 8.36 9.83 -4.07
CA LEU A 136 7.29 9.97 -3.08
C LEU A 136 5.93 9.72 -3.73
N ARG A 137 5.56 10.45 -4.79
CA ARG A 137 4.28 10.28 -5.48
C ARG A 137 4.06 8.85 -5.99
N ALA A 138 5.11 8.21 -6.51
CA ALA A 138 5.06 6.82 -6.93
C ALA A 138 4.85 5.84 -5.75
N GLY A 139 5.37 6.15 -4.57
CA GLY A 139 5.14 5.37 -3.35
C GLY A 139 3.69 5.35 -2.89
N GLU A 140 2.89 6.37 -3.24
CA GLU A 140 1.45 6.38 -2.95
C GLU A 140 0.72 5.19 -3.58
N LEU A 141 1.19 4.65 -4.71
CA LEU A 141 0.58 3.49 -5.37
C LEU A 141 0.52 2.25 -4.46
N PHE A 142 1.43 2.14 -3.48
CA PHE A 142 1.50 0.98 -2.58
C PHE A 142 0.31 0.88 -1.63
N TYR A 143 -0.28 2.03 -1.26
CA TYR A 143 -1.34 2.09 -0.27
C TYR A 143 -2.56 2.86 -0.75
N ARG A 144 -2.52 3.53 -1.91
CA ARG A 144 -3.67 4.22 -2.50
C ARG A 144 -3.99 3.68 -3.89
N PRO A 145 -5.21 3.18 -4.11
CA PRO A 145 -5.71 2.85 -5.44
C PRO A 145 -5.66 4.05 -6.38
N GLN A 146 -5.35 3.79 -7.66
CA GLN A 146 -5.25 4.86 -8.66
C GLN A 146 -6.25 4.64 -9.79
N ARG A 147 -6.99 5.69 -10.18
CA ARG A 147 -7.76 5.73 -11.41
C ARG A 147 -6.81 6.04 -12.58
N LEU A 148 -6.80 5.14 -13.56
CA LEU A 148 -6.05 5.28 -14.79
C LEU A 148 -6.88 6.04 -15.84
N THR A 149 -6.30 7.10 -16.37
CA THR A 149 -6.82 7.81 -17.54
C THR A 149 -5.79 7.82 -18.66
N GLN A 150 -6.27 7.81 -19.89
CA GLN A 150 -5.44 7.97 -21.07
C GLN A 150 -5.78 9.30 -21.73
N HIS A 151 -4.79 10.18 -21.87
CA HIS A 151 -4.96 11.50 -22.47
C HIS A 151 -3.76 11.80 -23.38
N GLU A 152 -4.01 12.12 -24.65
CA GLU A 152 -2.96 12.40 -25.65
C GLU A 152 -1.85 11.33 -25.72
N GLY A 153 -2.21 10.06 -25.59
CA GLY A 153 -1.27 8.93 -25.60
C GLY A 153 -0.44 8.76 -24.32
N ARG A 154 -0.71 9.57 -23.28
CA ARG A 154 -0.09 9.41 -21.96
C ARG A 154 -0.97 8.56 -21.06
N VAL A 155 -0.33 7.78 -20.19
CA VAL A 155 -0.98 7.02 -19.13
C VAL A 155 -0.85 7.83 -17.85
N LEU A 156 -1.96 8.26 -17.28
CA LEU A 156 -2.02 9.11 -16.10
C LEU A 156 -2.67 8.34 -14.94
N LEU A 157 -2.06 8.40 -13.77
CA LEU A 157 -2.56 7.79 -12.54
C LEU A 157 -2.92 8.89 -11.54
N ALA A 158 -4.20 8.98 -11.20
CA ALA A 158 -4.74 9.88 -10.20
C ALA A 158 -5.32 9.07 -9.04
N ASP A 159 -5.37 9.64 -7.85
CA ASP A 159 -5.96 8.97 -6.69
C ASP A 159 -7.44 8.62 -6.92
N GLU A 160 -7.83 7.37 -6.64
CA GLU A 160 -9.21 6.92 -6.84
C GLU A 160 -10.20 7.69 -5.95
N GLU A 161 -9.88 7.92 -4.68
CA GLU A 161 -10.82 8.57 -3.75
C GLU A 161 -11.10 10.02 -4.14
N LEU A 162 -10.08 10.75 -4.65
CA LEU A 162 -10.28 12.11 -5.15
C LEU A 162 -11.12 12.16 -6.42
N VAL A 163 -10.89 11.23 -7.36
CA VAL A 163 -11.67 11.15 -8.59
C VAL A 163 -13.11 10.75 -8.28
N ASP A 164 -13.33 9.74 -7.44
CA ASP A 164 -14.65 9.28 -7.04
C ASP A 164 -15.41 10.32 -6.19
N GLY A 165 -14.70 11.08 -5.34
CA GLY A 165 -15.27 12.18 -4.57
C GLY A 165 -15.76 13.32 -5.47
N ALA A 166 -15.01 13.62 -6.53
CA ALA A 166 -15.41 14.54 -7.59
C ALA A 166 -16.62 14.01 -8.40
N GLU A 167 -16.63 12.73 -8.76
CA GLU A 167 -17.72 12.06 -9.49
C GLU A 167 -19.00 11.92 -8.63
N SER A 168 -18.87 11.68 -7.32
CA SER A 168 -20.01 11.57 -6.38
C SER A 168 -20.71 12.91 -6.16
N GLY A 169 -19.96 14.01 -6.27
CA GLY A 169 -20.52 15.35 -6.40
C GLY A 169 -21.41 15.53 -7.64
N MET A 170 -21.23 14.70 -8.68
CA MET A 170 -22.06 14.71 -9.90
C MET A 170 -23.46 14.13 -9.75
N HIS A 171 -23.68 13.33 -8.70
CA HIS A 171 -25.01 12.83 -8.35
C HIS A 171 -25.76 13.74 -7.36
N ALA A 172 -25.09 14.77 -6.84
CA ALA A 172 -25.72 15.91 -6.23
C ALA A 172 -26.00 16.99 -7.30
N SER A 173 -26.90 17.92 -7.01
CA SER A 173 -27.34 19.05 -7.86
C SER A 173 -26.39 19.44 -9.01
N PRO A 174 -26.87 19.79 -10.23
CA PRO A 174 -26.05 20.11 -11.40
C PRO A 174 -24.86 21.07 -11.17
N LEU A 175 -24.96 21.98 -10.19
CA LEU A 175 -23.86 22.85 -9.76
C LEU A 175 -22.70 22.08 -9.08
N ILE A 176 -23.00 21.09 -8.24
CA ILE A 176 -22.03 20.23 -7.57
C ILE A 176 -21.38 19.29 -8.59
N ALA A 177 -22.14 18.84 -9.61
CA ALA A 177 -21.58 18.12 -10.75
C ALA A 177 -20.56 18.94 -11.54
N MET A 178 -20.88 20.21 -11.83
CA MET A 178 -19.94 21.12 -12.49
C MET A 178 -18.71 21.42 -11.63
N LEU A 179 -18.85 21.48 -10.30
CA LEU A 179 -17.74 21.68 -9.35
C LEU A 179 -16.86 20.42 -9.22
N GLY A 180 -17.45 19.23 -9.18
CA GLY A 180 -16.75 17.95 -9.19
C GLY A 180 -15.98 17.71 -10.50
N GLU A 181 -16.60 17.98 -11.64
CA GLU A 181 -15.93 17.93 -12.95
C GLU A 181 -14.77 18.93 -13.06
N ALA A 182 -14.88 20.11 -12.45
CA ALA A 182 -13.78 21.07 -12.39
C ALA A 182 -12.65 20.60 -11.45
N ALA A 183 -12.97 19.98 -10.31
CA ALA A 183 -11.99 19.46 -9.36
C ALA A 183 -11.17 18.27 -9.94
N ALA A 184 -11.83 17.31 -10.59
CA ALA A 184 -11.13 16.20 -11.26
C ALA A 184 -10.29 16.64 -12.47
N ARG A 185 -10.70 17.71 -13.16
CA ARG A 185 -9.93 18.34 -14.26
C ARG A 185 -8.78 19.24 -13.78
N ASN A 186 -8.72 19.55 -12.49
CA ASN A 186 -7.72 20.44 -11.89
C ASN A 186 -6.64 19.68 -11.09
N LEU A 187 -6.57 18.35 -11.18
CA LEU A 187 -5.44 17.62 -10.59
C LEU A 187 -4.18 17.92 -11.39
N ASP A 188 -3.17 18.44 -10.71
CA ASP A 188 -1.92 18.84 -11.35
C ASP A 188 -1.08 17.62 -11.69
N VAL A 189 -0.71 17.46 -12.96
CA VAL A 189 0.29 16.46 -13.33
C VAL A 189 1.63 16.86 -12.70
N LEU A 190 2.24 15.93 -11.97
CA LEU A 190 3.57 16.12 -11.40
C LEU A 190 4.59 16.23 -12.53
N VAL A 191 5.25 17.38 -12.60
CA VAL A 191 6.30 17.72 -13.56
C VAL A 191 7.44 18.41 -12.83
N GLU A 192 8.63 18.48 -13.43
CA GLU A 192 9.81 19.07 -12.78
C GLU A 192 9.55 20.51 -12.26
N ASP A 193 8.82 21.31 -13.04
CA ASP A 193 8.51 22.71 -12.69
C ASP A 193 7.65 22.86 -11.43
N ASN A 194 6.80 21.88 -11.09
CA ASN A 194 5.92 21.93 -9.91
C ASN A 194 6.31 20.93 -8.81
N ALA A 195 7.35 20.11 -9.02
CA ALA A 195 7.73 19.01 -8.14
C ALA A 195 8.07 19.47 -6.71
N ALA A 196 8.71 20.63 -6.56
CA ALA A 196 9.05 21.20 -5.26
C ALA A 196 7.80 21.46 -4.37
N GLY A 197 6.63 21.66 -4.99
CA GLY A 197 5.36 21.87 -4.29
C GLY A 197 4.75 20.60 -3.70
N TYR A 198 5.24 19.41 -4.06
CA TYR A 198 4.67 18.13 -3.63
C TYR A 198 4.64 17.99 -2.10
N PHE A 199 5.72 18.34 -1.39
CA PHE A 199 5.81 18.17 0.06
C PHE A 199 4.71 18.91 0.82
N ALA A 200 4.34 20.11 0.38
CA ALA A 200 3.26 20.89 1.01
C ALA A 200 1.86 20.28 0.75
N ARG A 201 1.76 19.35 -0.21
CA ARG A 201 0.54 18.72 -0.70
C ARG A 201 0.51 17.21 -0.48
N SER A 202 1.52 16.63 0.18
CA SER A 202 1.69 15.17 0.24
C SER A 202 0.50 14.45 0.85
N ASP A 203 -0.21 15.10 1.79
CA ASP A 203 -1.40 14.54 2.43
C ASP A 203 -2.71 14.85 1.68
N ALA A 204 -2.64 15.67 0.63
CA ALA A 204 -3.78 15.95 -0.25
C ALA A 204 -3.92 14.87 -1.34
N PHE A 205 -2.83 14.16 -1.69
CA PHE A 205 -2.80 13.10 -2.71
C PHE A 205 -3.30 13.56 -4.10
N ASP A 206 -3.20 14.86 -4.38
CA ASP A 206 -3.92 15.54 -5.47
C ASP A 206 -3.08 15.78 -6.74
N MET A 207 -1.85 15.26 -6.76
CA MET A 207 -1.00 15.31 -7.96
C MET A 207 -1.18 14.04 -8.81
N VAL A 208 -1.21 14.19 -10.13
CA VAL A 208 -1.32 13.07 -11.08
C VAL A 208 0.07 12.59 -11.49
N LEU A 209 0.29 11.28 -11.48
CA LEU A 209 1.54 10.68 -11.94
C LEU A 209 1.46 10.36 -13.44
N ASP A 210 2.32 10.98 -14.26
CA ASP A 210 2.54 10.52 -15.64
C ASP A 210 3.34 9.21 -15.61
N PHE A 211 2.67 8.12 -15.97
CA PHE A 211 3.17 6.76 -15.89
C PHE A 211 3.55 6.19 -17.26
N ARG A 212 3.88 7.04 -18.24
CA ARG A 212 4.40 6.60 -19.55
C ARG A 212 5.69 5.78 -19.45
N HIS A 213 5.89 4.85 -20.39
CA HIS A 213 7.15 4.12 -20.50
C HIS A 213 8.32 5.09 -20.76
N GLY A 214 9.45 4.87 -20.08
CA GLY A 214 10.62 5.76 -20.13
C GLY A 214 10.44 7.11 -19.42
N GLY A 215 9.28 7.39 -18.80
CA GLY A 215 9.01 8.62 -18.06
C GLY A 215 9.47 8.58 -16.60
N PRO A 216 9.59 9.75 -15.94
CA PRO A 216 10.09 9.85 -14.56
C PRO A 216 9.22 9.09 -13.56
N GLY A 217 7.88 9.13 -13.70
CA GLY A 217 6.98 8.44 -12.77
C GLY A 217 7.12 6.92 -12.77
N ARG A 218 7.27 6.30 -13.94
CA ARG A 218 7.45 4.85 -14.06
C ARG A 218 8.84 4.40 -13.59
N THR A 219 9.87 5.20 -13.86
CA THR A 219 11.23 4.96 -13.36
C THR A 219 11.29 5.10 -11.84
N ALA A 220 10.68 6.14 -11.27
CA ALA A 220 10.60 6.35 -9.84
C ALA A 220 9.88 5.20 -9.13
N PHE A 221 8.77 4.72 -9.70
CA PHE A 221 8.05 3.56 -9.16
C PHE A 221 8.91 2.28 -9.12
N ALA A 222 9.73 2.04 -10.14
CA ALA A 222 10.68 0.92 -10.14
C ALA A 222 11.67 1.03 -8.96
N GLY A 223 12.25 2.23 -8.74
CA GLY A 223 13.14 2.50 -7.61
C GLY A 223 12.46 2.37 -6.24
N VAL A 224 11.18 2.74 -6.12
CA VAL A 224 10.41 2.53 -4.88
C VAL A 224 10.23 1.03 -4.60
N MET A 225 9.95 0.21 -5.62
CA MET A 225 9.86 -1.24 -5.45
C MET A 225 11.21 -1.86 -5.02
N GLU A 226 12.33 -1.38 -5.55
CA GLU A 226 13.67 -1.81 -5.13
C GLU A 226 13.92 -1.46 -3.65
N ARG A 227 13.57 -0.23 -3.23
CA ARG A 227 13.68 0.21 -1.83
C ARG A 227 12.79 -0.60 -0.90
N TRP A 228 11.57 -0.93 -1.33
CA TRP A 228 10.66 -1.79 -0.60
C TRP A 228 11.25 -3.19 -0.37
N LEU A 229 11.80 -3.81 -1.41
CA LEU A 229 12.46 -5.12 -1.33
C LEU A 229 13.68 -5.08 -0.40
N ARG A 230 14.51 -4.03 -0.52
CA ARG A 230 15.69 -3.83 0.33
C ARG A 230 15.30 -3.65 1.79
N HIS A 231 14.32 -2.80 2.08
CA HIS A 231 13.87 -2.52 3.45
C HIS A 231 13.21 -3.75 4.08
N MET A 232 12.29 -4.41 3.37
CA MET A 232 11.48 -5.47 3.97
C MET A 232 12.21 -6.81 4.06
N LEU A 233 13.12 -7.10 3.13
CA LEU A 233 13.77 -8.41 3.02
C LEU A 233 15.31 -8.34 3.01
N GLY A 234 15.91 -7.16 3.04
CA GLY A 234 17.37 -7.00 2.90
C GLY A 234 17.88 -7.30 1.49
N LEU A 235 16.99 -7.41 0.49
CA LEU A 235 17.35 -7.86 -0.85
C LEU A 235 17.83 -6.70 -1.74
N GLY A 236 19.07 -6.80 -2.21
CA GLY A 236 19.57 -5.99 -3.31
C GLY A 236 18.89 -6.39 -4.63
N SER A 237 18.34 -5.41 -5.34
CA SER A 237 17.57 -5.63 -6.55
C SER A 237 17.74 -4.48 -7.53
N GLN A 238 17.55 -4.79 -8.82
CA GLN A 238 17.39 -3.83 -9.90
C GLN A 238 16.09 -4.14 -10.65
N ILE A 239 15.23 -3.14 -10.80
CA ILE A 239 13.95 -3.24 -11.49
C ILE A 239 13.97 -2.34 -12.72
N THR A 240 13.90 -2.94 -13.90
CA THR A 240 13.95 -2.23 -15.18
C THR A 240 12.56 -2.19 -15.83
N PRO A 241 11.97 -1.01 -16.09
CA PRO A 241 10.72 -0.91 -16.86
C PRO A 241 10.88 -1.44 -18.28
N LEU A 242 9.92 -2.24 -18.74
CA LEU A 242 9.90 -2.82 -20.07
C LEU A 242 8.75 -2.24 -20.91
N GLU A 243 8.94 -2.19 -22.23
CA GLU A 243 7.87 -1.87 -23.20
C GLU A 243 7.04 -3.12 -23.50
N ARG A 244 7.72 -4.26 -23.63
CA ARG A 244 7.17 -5.58 -23.94
C ARG A 244 8.08 -6.65 -23.31
N ILE A 245 7.56 -7.86 -23.17
CA ILE A 245 8.36 -9.04 -22.81
C ILE A 245 8.52 -9.88 -24.07
N GLU A 246 9.75 -10.03 -24.54
CA GLU A 246 10.14 -10.94 -25.62
C GLU A 246 11.09 -11.97 -25.02
N ASP A 247 10.52 -12.96 -24.35
CA ASP A 247 11.28 -14.01 -23.67
C ASP A 247 10.64 -15.37 -23.94
N ASP A 248 11.36 -16.21 -24.68
CA ASP A 248 10.97 -17.58 -24.98
C ASP A 248 11.03 -18.49 -23.73
N ASN A 249 11.70 -18.04 -22.67
CA ASN A 249 11.92 -18.76 -21.42
C ASN A 249 11.23 -18.09 -20.22
N TRP A 250 9.97 -17.68 -20.39
CA TRP A 250 9.11 -17.17 -19.32
C TRP A 250 8.97 -18.23 -18.21
N THR A 251 9.78 -18.09 -17.16
CA THR A 251 9.83 -19.09 -16.07
C THR A 251 9.09 -18.62 -14.82
N TRP A 252 9.11 -17.33 -14.53
CA TRP A 252 8.53 -16.76 -13.32
C TRP A 252 8.00 -15.34 -13.53
N PHE A 253 6.89 -15.03 -12.87
CA PHE A 253 6.35 -13.68 -12.85
C PHE A 253 5.71 -13.37 -11.49
N ILE A 254 5.57 -12.08 -11.20
CA ILE A 254 4.84 -11.56 -10.04
C ILE A 254 3.81 -10.56 -10.56
N GLY A 255 2.53 -10.86 -10.35
CA GLY A 255 1.47 -9.87 -10.55
C GLY A 255 1.53 -8.83 -9.43
N LEU A 256 1.65 -7.55 -9.77
CA LEU A 256 1.65 -6.44 -8.81
C LEU A 256 0.25 -6.10 -8.32
N ASP A 257 -0.80 -6.67 -8.91
CA ASP A 257 -2.20 -6.54 -8.52
C ASP A 257 -2.97 -7.82 -8.89
N ALA A 258 -4.25 -7.88 -8.50
CA ALA A 258 -5.08 -9.07 -8.71
C ALA A 258 -5.31 -9.40 -10.20
N GLU A 259 -5.49 -8.39 -11.05
CA GLU A 259 -5.68 -8.61 -12.49
C GLU A 259 -4.38 -9.07 -13.13
N ALA A 260 -3.25 -8.50 -12.74
CA ALA A 260 -1.94 -8.91 -13.22
C ALA A 260 -1.62 -10.37 -12.83
N THR A 261 -1.94 -10.78 -11.60
CA THR A 261 -1.81 -12.18 -11.18
C THR A 261 -2.68 -13.10 -12.04
N ARG A 262 -3.94 -12.71 -12.29
CA ARG A 262 -4.86 -13.49 -13.14
C ARG A 262 -4.34 -13.62 -14.58
N ILE A 263 -3.85 -12.52 -15.17
CA ILE A 263 -3.31 -12.48 -16.53
C ILE A 263 -2.05 -13.34 -16.62
N GLY A 264 -1.12 -13.18 -15.67
CA GLY A 264 0.13 -13.93 -15.66
C GLY A 264 -0.08 -15.42 -15.44
N ASN A 265 -1.03 -15.84 -14.59
CA ASN A 265 -1.36 -17.27 -14.42
C ASN A 265 -1.84 -17.88 -15.74
N ALA A 266 -2.76 -17.21 -16.44
CA ALA A 266 -3.27 -17.69 -17.74
C ALA A 266 -2.16 -17.76 -18.81
N LEU A 267 -1.20 -16.83 -18.80
CA LEU A 267 -0.03 -16.87 -19.67
C LEU A 267 0.90 -18.06 -19.33
N TRP A 268 1.13 -18.28 -18.03
CA TRP A 268 2.00 -19.36 -17.53
C TRP A 268 1.41 -20.76 -17.78
N GLU A 269 0.09 -20.91 -17.69
CA GLU A 269 -0.64 -22.16 -17.97
C GLU A 269 -0.78 -22.45 -19.47
N GLY A 270 -0.32 -21.55 -20.34
CA GLY A 270 -0.40 -21.71 -21.80
C GLY A 270 -1.81 -21.51 -22.38
N GLU A 271 -2.77 -21.04 -21.57
CA GLU A 271 -4.14 -20.77 -22.00
C GLU A 271 -4.24 -19.50 -22.85
N GLY A 272 -3.22 -18.63 -22.74
CA GLY A 272 -3.23 -17.30 -23.32
C GLY A 272 -4.22 -16.39 -22.59
N PRO A 273 -3.99 -15.07 -22.58
CA PRO A 273 -4.90 -14.16 -21.91
C PRO A 273 -6.19 -14.07 -22.75
N ALA A 274 -7.32 -14.50 -22.19
CA ALA A 274 -8.62 -14.26 -22.82
C ALA A 274 -8.76 -12.77 -23.16
N VAL A 275 -9.06 -12.39 -24.41
CA VAL A 275 -9.38 -11.00 -24.78
C VAL A 275 -10.59 -10.58 -23.94
N PRO A 276 -10.45 -9.70 -22.93
CA PRO A 276 -9.68 -8.44 -22.93
C PRO A 276 -8.53 -8.35 -21.89
N GLY A 277 -7.81 -9.44 -21.63
CA GLY A 277 -6.75 -9.52 -20.61
C GLY A 277 -5.50 -8.70 -20.92
N ILE A 278 -5.02 -8.69 -22.17
CA ILE A 278 -3.83 -7.91 -22.57
C ILE A 278 -4.07 -6.40 -22.49
N ASP A 279 -5.25 -5.93 -22.89
CA ASP A 279 -5.58 -4.50 -22.90
C ASP A 279 -5.63 -3.87 -21.50
N ARG A 280 -5.60 -4.71 -20.46
CA ARG A 280 -5.55 -4.29 -19.06
C ARG A 280 -4.13 -4.16 -18.52
N VAL A 281 -3.10 -4.61 -19.23
CA VAL A 281 -1.71 -4.47 -18.79
C VAL A 281 -1.31 -2.99 -18.89
N VAL A 282 -0.86 -2.44 -17.76
CA VAL A 282 -0.50 -1.02 -17.61
C VAL A 282 1.01 -0.84 -17.71
N ALA A 283 1.78 -1.73 -17.09
CA ALA A 283 3.24 -1.68 -17.11
C ALA A 283 3.85 -3.07 -16.89
N LEU A 284 5.05 -3.23 -17.44
CA LEU A 284 5.87 -4.42 -17.30
C LEU A 284 7.23 -4.01 -16.75
N PHE A 285 7.82 -4.86 -15.92
CA PHE A 285 9.17 -4.65 -15.40
C PHE A 285 9.93 -5.98 -15.39
N ARG A 286 11.25 -5.90 -15.43
CA ARG A 286 12.16 -7.00 -15.12
C ARG A 286 12.78 -6.77 -13.76
N LEU A 287 12.69 -7.74 -12.86
CA LEU A 287 13.36 -7.75 -11.57
C LEU A 287 14.60 -8.66 -11.66
N ASP A 288 15.76 -8.06 -11.44
CA ASP A 288 17.05 -8.72 -11.30
C ASP A 288 17.46 -8.68 -9.82
N LEU A 289 17.65 -9.84 -9.20
CA LEU A 289 18.09 -9.95 -7.80
C LEU A 289 19.60 -10.20 -7.72
N GLU A 290 20.30 -9.46 -6.86
CA GLU A 290 21.76 -9.60 -6.69
C GLU A 290 22.15 -11.04 -6.30
N ALA A 291 21.35 -11.68 -5.45
CA ALA A 291 21.55 -13.07 -5.01
C ALA A 291 21.42 -14.11 -6.15
N MET A 292 20.80 -13.74 -7.27
CA MET A 292 20.53 -14.64 -8.41
C MET A 292 21.34 -14.27 -9.66
N ALA A 293 22.26 -13.31 -9.56
CA ALA A 293 22.93 -12.65 -10.69
C ALA A 293 23.72 -13.58 -11.63
N GLN A 294 23.97 -14.85 -11.24
CA GLN A 294 24.81 -15.78 -12.01
C GLN A 294 24.10 -17.01 -12.58
N ALA A 295 22.79 -17.25 -12.36
CA ALA A 295 22.23 -18.58 -12.69
C ALA A 295 20.76 -18.71 -13.12
N ARG A 296 19.94 -17.65 -13.25
CA ARG A 296 18.49 -17.85 -13.45
C ARG A 296 17.80 -16.90 -14.44
N ALA A 297 16.65 -17.37 -14.93
CA ALA A 297 15.73 -16.61 -15.76
C ALA A 297 15.20 -15.37 -15.02
N PRO A 298 14.94 -14.26 -15.74
CA PRO A 298 14.44 -13.02 -15.15
C PRO A 298 13.08 -13.21 -14.45
N ILE A 299 12.84 -12.45 -13.39
CA ILE A 299 11.51 -12.35 -12.78
C ILE A 299 10.77 -11.19 -13.45
N TYR A 300 9.63 -11.47 -14.09
CA TYR A 300 8.80 -10.42 -14.67
C TYR A 300 7.77 -9.88 -13.69
N LEU A 301 7.67 -8.56 -13.57
CA LEU A 301 6.61 -7.92 -12.81
C LEU A 301 5.55 -7.37 -13.77
N ILE A 302 4.29 -7.69 -13.50
CA ILE A 302 3.16 -7.25 -14.33
C ILE A 302 2.29 -6.34 -13.47
N MET A 303 1.97 -5.15 -13.97
CA MET A 303 0.93 -4.30 -13.41
C MET A 303 -0.21 -4.18 -14.40
N ALA A 304 -1.44 -4.32 -13.92
CA ALA A 304 -2.66 -4.25 -14.68
C ALA A 304 -3.70 -3.37 -13.97
N MET A 305 -4.83 -3.17 -14.63
CA MET A 305 -5.98 -2.45 -14.11
C MET A 305 -7.24 -3.31 -14.12
N THR A 306 -8.18 -2.99 -13.23
CA THR A 306 -9.53 -3.55 -13.24
C THR A 306 -10.32 -3.09 -14.49
N PRO A 307 -11.48 -3.71 -14.82
CA PRO A 307 -12.36 -3.20 -15.86
C PRO A 307 -12.76 -1.73 -15.69
N GLN A 308 -12.81 -1.24 -14.44
CA GLN A 308 -13.12 0.14 -14.05
C GLN A 308 -11.91 1.08 -14.18
N ARG A 309 -10.80 0.62 -14.78
CA ARG A 309 -9.53 1.35 -14.90
C ARG A 309 -8.92 1.74 -13.55
N ILE A 310 -9.05 0.87 -12.55
CA ILE A 310 -8.39 1.08 -11.25
C ILE A 310 -7.13 0.21 -11.19
N VAL A 311 -6.01 0.82 -10.85
CA VAL A 311 -4.76 0.13 -10.48
C VAL A 311 -4.75 -0.02 -8.96
N ARG A 312 -4.71 -1.26 -8.47
CA ARG A 312 -4.63 -1.58 -7.03
C ARG A 312 -3.39 -2.42 -6.76
N MET A 313 -2.25 -1.75 -6.60
CA MET A 313 -1.00 -2.44 -6.30
C MET A 313 -1.08 -3.18 -4.95
N LYS A 314 -0.50 -4.38 -4.89
CA LYS A 314 -0.44 -5.27 -3.73
C LYS A 314 1.02 -5.46 -3.31
N PRO A 315 1.53 -4.64 -2.37
CA PRO A 315 2.95 -4.67 -1.97
C PRO A 315 3.44 -6.02 -1.48
N GLN A 316 2.56 -6.79 -0.87
CA GLN A 316 2.85 -8.12 -0.39
C GLN A 316 3.27 -9.08 -1.49
N ASN A 317 2.80 -8.89 -2.72
CA ASN A 317 3.15 -9.78 -3.83
C ASN A 317 4.65 -9.74 -4.14
N LEU A 318 5.33 -8.60 -3.90
CA LEU A 318 6.79 -8.49 -3.98
C LEU A 318 7.51 -9.24 -2.86
N LEU A 319 6.84 -9.49 -1.73
CA LEU A 319 7.45 -10.10 -0.54
C LEU A 319 7.22 -11.60 -0.43
N VAL A 320 6.10 -12.08 -0.97
CA VAL A 320 5.71 -13.50 -0.91
C VAL A 320 5.69 -14.19 -2.27
N GLY A 321 5.80 -13.43 -3.37
CA GLY A 321 5.82 -13.96 -4.74
C GLY A 321 7.22 -14.29 -5.27
N LEU A 322 8.27 -14.13 -4.45
CA LEU A 322 9.63 -14.49 -4.84
C LEU A 322 9.80 -16.02 -4.83
N PRO A 323 10.69 -16.58 -5.68
CA PRO A 323 10.98 -18.01 -5.68
C PRO A 323 11.47 -18.54 -4.32
N ASP A 324 11.10 -19.77 -3.96
CA ASP A 324 11.36 -20.37 -2.64
C ASP A 324 12.85 -20.38 -2.25
N ASP A 325 13.75 -20.56 -3.19
CA ASP A 325 15.20 -20.57 -2.95
C ASP A 325 15.79 -19.20 -2.65
N VAL A 326 15.10 -18.13 -3.05
CA VAL A 326 15.41 -16.75 -2.62
C VAL A 326 14.93 -16.51 -1.20
N MET A 327 13.81 -17.14 -0.84
CA MET A 327 13.16 -16.98 0.48
C MET A 327 13.74 -17.91 1.55
N ALA A 328 14.50 -18.93 1.16
CA ALA A 328 15.20 -19.81 2.10
C ALA A 328 16.36 -19.05 2.77
N PRO A 329 16.49 -19.08 4.11
CA PRO A 329 17.70 -18.56 4.75
C PRO A 329 18.90 -19.32 4.22
N ALA A 330 19.99 -18.60 3.90
CA ALA A 330 21.25 -19.22 3.53
C ALA A 330 21.61 -20.26 4.60
N ALA A 331 21.60 -21.53 4.22
CA ALA A 331 22.02 -22.61 5.10
C ALA A 331 23.53 -22.47 5.36
N GLY A 332 23.90 -21.71 6.39
CA GLY A 332 25.30 -21.51 6.76
C GLY A 332 25.63 -20.17 7.40
N ALA A 333 25.10 -19.91 8.59
CA ALA A 333 25.76 -19.08 9.58
C ALA A 333 25.39 -19.65 10.96
N SER A 334 26.16 -20.66 11.36
CA SER A 334 26.13 -21.29 12.69
C SER A 334 26.76 -20.40 13.75
#